data_AF-A0A397T9W2-F1
#
_entry.id   AF-A0A397T9W2-F1
#
_cell.length_a   1.000
_cell.length_b   1.000
_cell.length_c   1.000
_cell.angle_alpha   90.00
_cell.angle_beta   90.00
_cell.angle_gamma   90.00
#
_symmetry.space_group_name_H-M   'P 1'
#
loop_
_entity.id
_entity.type
_entity.pdbx_description
1 polymer ?
#
loop_
_entity_poly.entity_id
_entity_poly.type
_entity_poly.pdbx_seq_one_letter_code
_entity_poly.pdbx_strand_id
1 'polypeptide(L)'
;MMDKVPDSFPAALLPVPAQLDRWTSLDVFRYFKSKAIPLSILDKELNIFIEERITGKHLIDINIHILKVAGFSIGSSMNILNEIKRLKHAYYGTLANKTDATDIDISEIVNNTKEILKLFEDMLLQLNGIALKRKTSSLF
;
A
#
# COMPACT_ATOMS: atom_id res chain seq x y z
N MET A 1 -25.23 -34.75 30.40
CA MET A 1 -24.71 -33.38 30.59
C MET A 1 -24.58 -32.79 29.20
N MET A 2 -25.24 -31.67 28.90
CA MET A 2 -25.12 -31.01 27.60
C MET A 2 -23.81 -30.23 27.59
N ASP A 3 -22.86 -30.66 26.76
CA ASP A 3 -21.66 -29.87 26.48
C ASP A 3 -22.11 -28.55 25.84
N LYS A 4 -21.90 -27.45 26.58
CA LYS A 4 -22.03 -26.11 26.03
C LYS A 4 -20.94 -25.93 24.99
N VAL A 5 -21.33 -25.90 23.72
CA VAL A 5 -20.50 -25.30 22.67
C VAL A 5 -20.24 -23.86 23.10
N PRO A 6 -18.98 -23.39 23.20
CA PRO A 6 -18.73 -21.99 23.52
C PRO A 6 -19.19 -21.12 22.35
N ASP A 7 -20.30 -20.40 22.56
CA ASP A 7 -20.99 -19.46 21.65
C ASP A 7 -20.19 -18.18 21.31
N SER A 8 -18.86 -18.21 21.37
CA SER A 8 -18.08 -17.05 20.94
C SER A 8 -16.71 -17.46 20.44
N PHE A 9 -16.50 -17.25 19.14
CA PHE A 9 -15.15 -17.05 18.63
C PHE A 9 -14.57 -15.85 19.40
N PRO A 10 -13.39 -15.98 20.05
CA PRO A 10 -12.75 -14.85 20.70
C PRO A 10 -12.60 -13.73 19.66
N ALA A 11 -12.83 -12.48 20.06
CA ALA A 11 -12.50 -11.31 19.26
C ALA A 11 -11.04 -11.45 18.81
N ALA A 12 -10.85 -12.01 17.61
CA ALA A 12 -9.53 -12.32 17.11
C ALA A 12 -8.82 -10.98 17.06
N LEU A 13 -7.75 -10.82 17.86
CA LEU A 13 -6.92 -9.63 17.84
C LEU A 13 -6.66 -9.30 16.38
N LEU A 14 -7.14 -8.14 15.93
CA LEU A 14 -6.91 -7.71 14.57
C LEU A 14 -5.40 -7.69 14.33
N PRO A 15 -4.93 -8.16 13.18
CA PRO A 15 -3.51 -8.29 12.94
C PRO A 15 -2.85 -6.90 12.98
N VAL A 16 -1.70 -6.84 13.64
CA VAL A 16 -1.01 -5.57 13.92
C VAL A 16 -0.31 -5.10 12.64
N PRO A 17 -0.58 -3.87 12.13
CA PRO A 17 0.05 -3.35 10.91
C PRO A 17 1.58 -3.35 10.92
N ALA A 18 2.19 -3.22 12.10
CA ALA A 18 3.65 -3.26 12.31
C ALA A 18 4.30 -4.63 11.98
N GLN A 19 3.50 -5.66 11.75
CA GLN A 19 3.96 -7.02 11.44
C GLN A 19 3.43 -7.48 10.08
N LEU A 20 3.27 -6.56 9.12
CA LEU A 20 2.72 -6.83 7.80
C LEU A 20 3.42 -7.99 7.08
N ASP A 21 4.73 -8.16 7.29
CA ASP A 21 5.54 -9.27 6.77
C ASP A 21 5.14 -10.66 7.28
N ARG A 22 4.47 -10.72 8.44
CA ARG A 22 4.02 -11.95 9.11
C ARG A 22 2.57 -12.30 8.84
N TRP A 23 1.81 -11.42 8.20
CA TRP A 23 0.39 -11.64 7.98
C TRP A 23 0.17 -12.80 7.00
N THR A 24 -0.62 -13.77 7.42
CA THR A 24 -1.16 -14.82 6.55
C THR A 24 -2.28 -14.26 5.67
N SER A 25 -2.74 -15.03 4.68
CA SER A 25 -3.92 -14.64 3.89
C SER A 25 -5.18 -14.50 4.76
N LEU A 26 -5.29 -15.30 5.82
CA LEU A 26 -6.39 -15.19 6.79
C LEU A 26 -6.32 -13.88 7.58
N ASP A 27 -5.13 -13.42 7.93
CA ASP A 27 -4.94 -12.14 8.61
C ASP A 27 -5.30 -10.97 7.69
N VAL A 28 -4.84 -11.01 6.43
CA VAL A 28 -5.23 -10.04 5.39
C VAL A 28 -6.75 -9.98 5.24
N PHE A 29 -7.40 -11.13 5.09
CA PHE A 29 -8.86 -11.23 5.01
C PHE A 29 -9.54 -10.62 6.23
N ARG A 30 -9.13 -11.01 7.45
CA ARG A 30 -9.72 -10.48 8.70
C ARG A 30 -9.56 -8.97 8.81
N TYR A 31 -8.40 -8.45 8.44
CA TYR A 31 -8.14 -7.02 8.44
C TYR A 31 -9.07 -6.28 7.48
N PHE A 32 -9.11 -6.67 6.21
CA PHE A 32 -9.97 -6.01 5.23
C PHE A 32 -11.46 -6.25 5.50
N LYS A 33 -11.84 -7.39 6.08
CA LYS A 33 -13.21 -7.63 6.56
C LYS A 33 -13.61 -6.66 7.67
N SER A 34 -12.71 -6.37 8.61
CA SER A 34 -12.95 -5.33 9.64
C SER A 34 -13.08 -3.92 9.08
N LYS A 35 -12.64 -3.71 7.82
CA LYS A 35 -12.70 -2.44 7.09
C LYS A 35 -13.67 -2.49 5.90
N ALA A 36 -14.46 -3.55 5.73
CA ALA A 36 -15.22 -3.78 4.51
C ALA A 36 -16.26 -2.68 4.25
N ILE A 37 -17.00 -2.27 5.28
CA ILE A 37 -18.00 -1.20 5.22
C ILE A 37 -17.37 0.15 4.84
N PRO A 38 -16.33 0.66 5.56
CA PRO A 38 -15.72 1.95 5.20
C PRO A 38 -14.98 1.93 3.86
N LEU A 39 -14.58 0.76 3.36
CA LEU A 39 -13.90 0.61 2.07
C LEU A 39 -14.87 0.24 0.92
N SER A 40 -16.16 0.08 1.20
CA SER A 40 -17.18 -0.38 0.24
C SER A 40 -16.78 -1.67 -0.49
N ILE A 41 -16.15 -2.62 0.22
CA ILE A 41 -15.73 -3.91 -0.34
C ILE A 41 -16.83 -4.94 -0.10
N LEU A 42 -17.19 -5.72 -1.12
CA LEU A 42 -18.16 -6.80 -0.98
C LEU A 42 -17.50 -8.02 -0.34
N ASP A 43 -18.24 -8.77 0.49
CA ASP A 43 -17.71 -9.98 1.13
C ASP A 43 -17.16 -11.01 0.12
N LYS A 44 -17.80 -11.14 -1.05
CA LYS A 44 -17.31 -11.98 -2.14
C LYS A 44 -15.95 -11.54 -2.70
N GLU A 45 -15.68 -10.23 -2.70
CA GLU A 45 -14.39 -9.69 -3.17
C GLU A 45 -13.29 -9.98 -2.13
N LEU A 46 -13.62 -10.02 -0.83
CA LEU A 46 -12.65 -10.34 0.21
C LEU A 46 -12.15 -11.78 0.16
N ASN A 47 -13.00 -12.74 -0.25
CA ASN A 47 -12.62 -14.14 -0.35
C ASN A 47 -11.44 -14.39 -1.29
N ILE A 48 -11.23 -13.50 -2.27
CA ILE A 48 -10.09 -13.55 -3.19
C ILE A 48 -8.76 -13.54 -2.42
N PHE A 49 -8.67 -12.82 -1.30
CA PHE A 49 -7.44 -12.81 -0.50
C PHE A 49 -7.10 -14.20 0.07
N ILE A 50 -8.12 -15.02 0.36
CA ILE A 50 -7.95 -16.40 0.80
C ILE A 50 -7.62 -17.32 -0.39
N GLU A 51 -8.43 -17.24 -1.45
CA GLU A 51 -8.32 -18.09 -2.63
C GLU A 51 -6.95 -17.97 -3.31
N GLU A 52 -6.50 -16.74 -3.52
CA GLU A 52 -5.21 -16.40 -4.15
C GLU A 52 -4.03 -16.42 -3.16
N ARG A 53 -4.28 -16.82 -1.90
CA ARG A 53 -3.26 -16.89 -0.82
C ARG A 53 -2.49 -15.57 -0.64
N ILE A 54 -3.18 -14.44 -0.76
CA ILE A 54 -2.58 -13.10 -0.66
C ILE A 54 -2.19 -12.83 0.79
N THR A 55 -0.90 -12.98 1.09
CA THR A 55 -0.29 -12.62 2.38
C THR A 55 0.08 -11.14 2.46
N GLY A 56 0.45 -10.65 3.66
CA GLY A 56 0.85 -9.25 3.83
C GLY A 56 2.09 -8.82 3.03
N LYS A 57 2.98 -9.76 2.69
CA LYS A 57 4.09 -9.51 1.75
C LYS A 57 3.59 -9.13 0.36
N HIS A 58 2.57 -9.82 -0.14
CA HIS A 58 1.98 -9.52 -1.44
C HIS A 58 1.26 -8.17 -1.46
N LEU A 59 0.66 -7.74 -0.34
CA LEU A 59 0.04 -6.41 -0.24
C LEU A 59 1.02 -5.28 -0.59
N ILE A 60 2.33 -5.50 -0.43
CA ILE A 60 3.35 -4.52 -0.79
C ILE A 60 3.41 -4.29 -2.30
N ASP A 61 3.14 -5.32 -3.10
CA ASP A 61 3.30 -5.29 -4.56
C ASP A 61 1.95 -5.16 -5.31
N ILE A 62 0.82 -5.24 -4.58
CA ILE A 62 -0.51 -5.06 -5.17
C ILE A 62 -0.64 -3.66 -5.78
N ASN A 63 -1.03 -3.65 -7.05
CA ASN A 63 -1.39 -2.47 -7.82
C ASN A 63 -2.85 -2.59 -8.34
N ILE A 64 -3.35 -1.51 -8.94
CA ILE A 64 -4.73 -1.47 -9.44
C ILE A 64 -5.02 -2.52 -10.53
N HIS A 65 -4.02 -2.88 -11.32
CA HIS A 65 -4.18 -3.87 -12.38
C HIS A 65 -4.42 -5.26 -11.79
N ILE A 66 -3.65 -5.64 -10.76
CA ILE A 66 -3.82 -6.90 -10.04
C ILE A 66 -5.23 -6.99 -9.44
N LEU A 67 -5.71 -5.92 -8.78
CA LEU A 67 -7.06 -5.90 -8.21
C LEU A 67 -8.16 -6.00 -9.27
N LYS A 68 -7.98 -5.35 -10.43
CA LYS A 68 -8.91 -5.48 -11.55
C LYS A 68 -8.96 -6.90 -12.12
N VAL A 69 -7.80 -7.53 -12.31
CA VAL A 69 -7.71 -8.91 -12.82
C VAL A 69 -8.37 -9.88 -11.83
N ALA A 70 -8.21 -9.64 -10.54
CA ALA A 70 -8.90 -10.36 -9.47
C ALA A 70 -10.43 -10.14 -9.43
N GLY A 71 -10.98 -9.18 -10.18
CA GLY A 71 -12.42 -8.94 -10.26
C GLY A 71 -12.97 -7.91 -9.27
N PHE A 72 -12.10 -7.13 -8.62
CA PHE A 72 -12.54 -6.00 -7.80
C PHE A 72 -13.08 -4.86 -8.65
N SER A 73 -14.11 -4.18 -8.16
CA SER A 73 -14.58 -2.93 -8.78
C SER A 73 -13.49 -1.84 -8.75
N ILE A 74 -13.58 -0.84 -9.65
CA ILE A 74 -12.65 0.30 -9.64
C ILE A 74 -12.70 1.06 -8.30
N GLY A 75 -13.89 1.25 -7.74
CA GLY A 75 -14.07 1.92 -6.45
C GLY A 75 -13.45 1.14 -5.29
N SER A 76 -13.78 -0.16 -5.18
CA SER A 76 -13.19 -1.05 -4.18
C SER A 76 -11.67 -1.08 -4.30
N SER A 77 -11.15 -1.13 -5.54
CA SER A 77 -9.71 -1.15 -5.82
C SER A 77 -9.00 0.10 -5.30
N MET A 78 -9.55 1.30 -5.51
CA MET A 78 -8.93 2.53 -5.00
C MET A 78 -8.96 2.61 -3.47
N ASN A 79 -10.04 2.15 -2.85
CA ASN A 79 -10.16 2.11 -1.39
C ASN A 79 -9.14 1.13 -0.79
N ILE A 80 -9.01 -0.06 -1.37
CA ILE A 80 -8.02 -1.07 -0.97
C ILE A 80 -6.60 -0.51 -1.11
N LEU A 81 -6.27 0.12 -2.24
CA LEU A 81 -4.94 0.69 -2.47
C LEU A 81 -4.60 1.80 -1.46
N ASN A 82 -5.57 2.64 -1.12
CA ASN A 82 -5.36 3.67 -0.10
C ASN A 82 -5.11 3.07 1.28
N GLU A 83 -5.82 1.99 1.64
CA GLU A 83 -5.58 1.30 2.91
C GLU A 83 -4.23 0.57 2.91
N ILE A 84 -3.85 -0.07 1.80
CA ILE A 84 -2.51 -0.65 1.63
C ILE A 84 -1.41 0.40 1.82
N LYS A 85 -1.59 1.62 1.29
CA LYS A 85 -0.64 2.73 1.51
C LYS A 85 -0.51 3.08 3.00
N ARG A 86 -1.60 3.12 3.75
CA ARG A 86 -1.57 3.34 5.21
C ARG A 86 -0.83 2.21 5.94
N LEU A 87 -1.11 0.95 5.57
CA LEU A 87 -0.43 -0.22 6.12
C LEU A 87 1.08 -0.17 5.87
N LYS A 88 1.50 0.16 4.65
CA LYS A 88 2.92 0.34 4.30
C LYS A 88 3.56 1.43 5.15
N HIS A 89 2.92 2.57 5.30
CA HIS A 89 3.45 3.66 6.11
C HIS A 89 3.62 3.26 7.58
N ALA A 90 2.63 2.57 8.16
CA ALA A 90 2.74 2.04 9.52
C ALA A 90 3.85 1.00 9.68
N TYR A 91 3.96 0.07 8.73
CA TYR A 91 4.98 -0.97 8.72
C TYR A 91 6.39 -0.38 8.61
N TYR A 92 6.64 0.47 7.61
CA TYR A 92 7.96 1.08 7.41
C TYR A 92 8.30 2.10 8.48
N GLY A 93 7.33 2.84 9.04
CA GLY A 93 7.56 3.70 10.19
C GLY A 93 8.05 2.90 11.42
N THR A 94 7.50 1.71 11.65
CA THR A 94 7.97 0.84 12.74
C THR A 94 9.31 0.17 12.46
N LEU A 95 9.66 -0.08 11.20
CA LEU A 95 10.99 -0.53 10.82
C LEU A 95 12.03 0.58 11.01
N ALA A 96 11.74 1.80 10.54
CA ALA A 96 12.61 2.96 10.71
C ALA A 96 12.91 3.24 12.20
N ASN A 97 11.89 3.21 13.07
CA ASN A 97 12.06 3.40 14.51
C ASN A 97 12.85 2.26 15.20
N LYS A 98 12.95 1.07 14.58
CA LYS A 98 13.85 0.00 15.04
C LYS A 98 15.29 0.20 14.56
N THR A 99 15.46 0.91 13.44
CA THR A 99 16.76 1.27 12.87
C THR A 99 17.34 2.56 13.47
N ASP A 100 16.51 3.42 14.08
CA ASP A 100 16.92 4.62 14.83
C ASP A 100 17.67 4.31 16.14
N ALA A 101 17.92 3.03 16.45
CA ALA A 101 18.92 2.62 17.45
C ALA A 101 20.36 2.62 16.89
N THR A 102 20.55 3.00 15.63
CA THR A 102 21.84 3.27 14.99
C THR A 102 21.77 4.63 14.31
N ASP A 103 22.68 5.53 14.64
CA ASP A 103 22.75 6.92 14.13
C ASP A 103 22.58 6.98 12.61
N ILE A 104 21.36 7.28 12.13
CA ILE A 104 21.13 7.62 10.74
C ILE A 104 21.39 9.12 10.61
N ASP A 105 22.46 9.49 9.90
CA ASP A 105 22.76 10.89 9.58
C ASP A 105 21.70 11.43 8.60
N ILE A 106 20.64 12.03 9.15
CA ILE A 106 19.53 12.65 8.43
C ILE A 106 20.04 13.72 7.44
N SER A 107 21.23 14.28 7.65
CA SER A 107 21.84 15.28 6.77
C SER A 107 22.10 14.74 5.36
N GLU A 108 22.49 13.48 5.23
CA GLU A 108 22.77 12.83 3.94
C GLU A 108 21.47 12.56 3.17
N ILE A 109 20.42 12.12 3.86
CA ILE A 109 19.09 11.86 3.26
C ILE A 109 18.46 13.16 2.76
N VAL A 110 18.54 14.23 3.56
CA VAL A 110 18.01 15.55 3.18
C VAL A 110 18.77 16.13 2.00
N ASN A 111 20.09 15.96 1.93
CA ASN A 111 20.89 16.41 0.80
C ASN A 111 20.58 15.61 -0.47
N ASN A 112 20.47 14.28 -0.40
CA ASN A 112 20.13 13.45 -1.54
C ASN A 112 18.74 13.77 -2.10
N THR A 113 17.77 14.07 -1.23
CA THR A 113 16.42 14.47 -1.65
C THR A 113 16.43 15.80 -2.40
N LYS A 114 17.25 16.77 -1.96
CA LYS A 114 17.40 18.06 -2.65
C LYS A 114 18.05 17.91 -4.02
N GLU A 115 19.09 17.08 -4.13
CA GLU A 115 19.75 16.82 -5.41
C GLU A 115 18.80 16.14 -6.41
N ILE A 116 17.97 15.19 -5.96
CA ILE A 116 16.95 14.55 -6.80
C ILE A 116 15.92 15.58 -7.27
N LEU A 117 15.41 16.44 -6.38
CA LEU A 117 14.44 17.47 -6.75
C LEU A 117 15.00 18.44 -7.79
N LYS A 118 16.27 18.83 -7.63
CA LYS A 118 16.97 19.70 -8.58
C LYS A 118 17.14 19.04 -9.96
N LEU A 119 17.47 17.74 -9.97
CA LEU A 119 17.57 16.96 -11.20
C LEU A 119 16.21 16.87 -11.93
N PHE A 120 15.12 16.73 -11.17
CA PHE A 120 13.76 16.78 -11.71
C PHE A 120 13.41 18.16 -12.27
N GLU A 121 13.75 19.25 -11.58
CA GLU A 121 13.54 20.62 -12.08
C GLU A 121 14.31 20.89 -13.38
N ASP A 122 15.57 20.47 -13.44
CA ASP A 122 16.42 20.60 -14.63
C ASP A 122 15.85 19.81 -15.82
N MET A 123 15.33 18.60 -15.58
CA MET A 123 14.66 17.80 -16.62
C MET A 123 13.37 18.47 -17.13
N LEU A 124 12.56 19.05 -16.24
CA LEU A 124 11.34 19.76 -16.62
C LEU A 124 11.66 21.01 -17.45
N LEU A 125 12.69 21.77 -17.09
CA LEU A 125 13.16 22.92 -17.84
C LEU A 125 13.66 22.54 -19.24
N GLN A 126 14.41 21.44 -19.36
CA GLN A 126 14.87 20.92 -20.65
C GLN A 126 13.70 20.48 -21.54
N LEU A 127 12.71 19.78 -20.98
CA LEU A 127 11.52 19.36 -21.73
C LEU A 127 10.71 20.56 -22.24
N ASN A 128 10.55 21.60 -21.40
CA ASN A 128 9.90 22.85 -21.81
C ASN A 128 10.69 23.59 -22.90
N GLY A 129 12.01 23.60 -22.83
CA GLY A 129 12.87 24.17 -23.87
C GLY A 129 12.80 23.42 -25.20
N ILE A 130 12.70 22.08 -25.17
CA ILE A 130 12.54 21.24 -26.37
C ILE A 130 11.14 21.44 -26.98
N ALA A 131 10.09 21.54 -26.16
CA ALA A 131 8.72 21.81 -26.62
C ALA A 131 8.59 23.18 -27.30
N LEU A 132 9.28 24.21 -26.77
CA LEU A 132 9.29 25.55 -27.36
C LEU A 132 10.01 25.58 -28.71
N LYS A 133 11.15 24.89 -28.85
CA LYS A 133 11.89 24.75 -30.13
C LYS A 133 11.08 24.03 -31.21
N ARG A 134 10.34 22.98 -30.86
CA ARG A 134 9.48 22.27 -31.83
C ARG A 134 8.33 23.14 -32.36
N LYS A 135 7.81 24.05 -31.53
CA LYS A 135 6.71 24.95 -31.91
C LYS A 135 7.16 26.08 -32.85
N THR A 136 8.40 26.56 -32.71
CA THR A 136 8.96 27.58 -33.61
C THR A 136 9.48 27.00 -34.93
N SER A 137 9.97 25.75 -34.95
CA SER A 137 10.37 25.05 -36.18
C SER A 137 9.21 24.58 -37.07
N SER A 138 7.96 24.58 -36.56
CA SER A 138 6.75 24.27 -37.35
C SER A 138 6.09 25.52 -37.97
N LEU A 139 6.63 26.71 -37.69
CA LEU A 139 6.14 27.99 -38.20
C LEU A 139 7.02 28.55 -39.33
N PHE A 140 7.98 27.77 -39.82
CA PHE A 140 8.81 28.04 -41.00
C PHE A 140 8.72 26.87 -41.97
#